data_AF-A0A7Y5UKT6-F1
#
_entry.id   AF-A0A7Y5UKT6-F1
#
_cell.length_a   1.000
_cell.length_b   1.000
_cell.length_c   1.000
_cell.angle_alpha   90.00
_cell.angle_beta   90.00
_cell.angle_gamma   90.00
#
_symmetry.space_group_name_H-M   'P 1'
#
loop_
_entity.id
_entity.type
_entity.pdbx_description
1 polymer ?
#
loop_
_entity_poly.entity_id
_entity_poly.type
_entity_poly.pdbx_seq_one_letter_code
_entity_poly.pdbx_strand_id
1 'polypeptide(L)' 'EVQALAQRLAAMPARALALTRQAMDAATTMDWATALQREAALQGELGAAHDFQEGVQAFLNKRAPQFTDR' A
#
# COMPACT_ATOMS: atom_id res chain seq x y z
N GLU A 1 10.07 4.12 21.17
CA GLU A 1 9.67 3.09 20.18
C GLU A 1 8.42 3.47 19.39
N VAL A 2 7.28 3.72 20.05
CA VAL A 2 6.01 4.10 19.40
C VAL A 2 6.15 5.29 18.44
N GLN A 3 6.84 6.35 18.86
CA GLN A 3 6.99 7.56 18.03
C GLN A 3 7.82 7.32 16.75
N ALA A 4 8.88 6.51 16.84
CA ALA A 4 9.68 6.16 15.67
C ALA A 4 8.88 5.32 14.67
N LEU A 5 8.06 4.39 15.17
CA LEU A 5 7.16 3.61 14.33
C LEU A 5 6.11 4.50 13.65
N ALA A 6 5.47 5.41 14.40
CA ALA A 6 4.50 6.34 13.85
C ALA A 6 5.09 7.23 12.75
N GLN A 7 6.30 7.77 12.96
CA GLN A 7 7.02 8.55 11.97
C GLN A 7 7.34 7.74 10.70
N ARG A 8 7.76 6.49 10.86
CA ARG A 8 8.02 5.59 9.73
C ARG A 8 6.74 5.33 8.93
N LEU A 9 5.64 4.99 9.59
CA LEU A 9 4.36 4.71 8.92
C LEU A 9 3.81 5.97 8.23
N ALA A 10 3.97 7.15 8.83
CA ALA A 10 3.56 8.42 8.22
C ALA A 10 4.33 8.77 6.94
N ALA A 11 5.56 8.25 6.80
CA ALA A 11 6.42 8.43 5.62
C ALA A 11 6.30 7.30 4.59
N MET A 12 5.44 6.30 4.82
CA MET A 12 5.13 5.20 3.90
C MET A 12 3.89 5.54 3.04
N PRO A 13 3.57 4.76 1.98
CA PRO A 13 2.37 5.00 1.18
C PRO A 13 1.11 4.68 2.00
N ALA A 14 0.52 5.69 2.62
CA ALA A 14 -0.51 5.54 3.64
C ALA A 14 -1.76 4.83 3.10
N ARG A 15 -2.21 5.20 1.90
CA ARG A 15 -3.35 4.56 1.23
C ARG A 15 -3.09 3.08 0.96
N ALA A 16 -1.90 2.73 0.49
CA ALA A 16 -1.52 1.34 0.24
C ALA A 16 -1.51 0.53 1.55
N LEU A 17 -0.92 1.06 2.62
CA LEU A 17 -0.94 0.42 3.95
C LEU A 17 -2.35 0.20 4.47
N ALA A 18 -3.23 1.20 4.34
CA ALA A 18 -4.62 1.08 4.77
C ALA A 18 -5.38 0.01 3.97
N LEU A 19 -5.25 -0.02 2.65
CA LEU A 19 -5.90 -1.01 1.81
C LEU A 19 -5.33 -2.42 2.03
N THR A 20 -4.02 -2.57 2.23
CA THR A 20 -3.44 -3.86 2.63
C THR A 20 -4.00 -4.33 3.96
N ARG A 21 -4.13 -3.45 4.96
CA ARG A 21 -4.73 -3.81 6.25
C ARG A 21 -6.18 -4.27 6.09
N GLN A 22 -6.97 -3.55 5.31
CA GLN A 22 -8.35 -3.92 4.99
C GLN A 22 -8.45 -5.23 4.20
N ALA A 23 -7.50 -5.51 3.30
CA ALA A 23 -7.38 -6.77 2.57
C ALA A 23 -7.22 -7.93 3.56
N MET A 24 -6.23 -7.83 4.44
CA MET A 24 -5.93 -8.83 5.46
C MET A 24 -7.10 -9.07 6.41
N ASP A 25 -7.78 -8.01 6.89
CA ASP A 25 -8.88 -8.15 7.82
C ASP A 25 -10.08 -8.89 7.19
N ALA A 26 -10.46 -8.55 5.96
CA ALA A 26 -11.62 -9.20 5.34
C ALA A 26 -11.32 -10.64 4.90
N ALA A 27 -10.07 -10.93 4.53
CA ALA A 27 -9.64 -12.28 4.11
C ALA A 27 -9.92 -13.35 5.18
N THR A 28 -10.00 -12.97 6.46
CA THR A 28 -10.35 -13.89 7.56
C THR A 28 -11.74 -14.51 7.46
N THR A 29 -12.63 -13.91 6.65
CA THR A 29 -14.03 -14.34 6.46
C THR A 29 -14.36 -14.70 5.01
N MET A 30 -13.37 -14.67 4.12
CA MET A 30 -13.53 -14.96 2.69
C MET A 30 -12.99 -16.35 2.36
N ASP A 31 -13.56 -16.98 1.33
CA ASP A 31 -12.86 -18.09 0.69
C ASP A 31 -11.62 -17.61 -0.07
N TRP A 32 -10.76 -18.57 -0.41
CA TRP A 32 -9.48 -18.27 -1.05
C TRP A 32 -9.62 -17.55 -2.39
N ALA A 33 -10.58 -17.96 -3.23
CA ALA A 33 -10.75 -17.39 -4.56
C ALA A 33 -11.22 -15.93 -4.49
N THR A 34 -12.14 -15.65 -3.57
CA THR A 34 -12.68 -14.31 -3.31
C THR A 34 -11.61 -13.38 -2.76
N ALA A 35 -10.78 -13.87 -1.81
CA ALA A 35 -9.66 -13.10 -1.28
C ALA A 35 -8.67 -12.70 -2.39
N LEU A 36 -8.29 -13.64 -3.26
CA LEU A 36 -7.39 -13.36 -4.40
C LEU A 36 -7.98 -12.35 -5.39
N GLN A 37 -9.27 -12.46 -5.72
CA GLN A 37 -9.94 -11.50 -6.60
C GLN A 37 -9.93 -10.09 -5.99
N ARG A 38 -10.18 -10.00 -4.69
CA ARG A 38 -10.15 -8.73 -3.96
C ARG A 38 -8.74 -8.13 -3.95
N GLU A 39 -7.72 -8.93 -3.69
CA GLU A 39 -6.32 -8.49 -3.77
C GLU A 39 -5.97 -7.97 -5.17
N ALA A 40 -6.37 -8.69 -6.23
CA ALA A 40 -6.11 -8.27 -7.61
C ALA A 40 -6.76 -6.91 -7.94
N ALA A 41 -8.00 -6.69 -7.49
CA ALA A 41 -8.69 -5.41 -7.69
C ALA A 41 -7.98 -4.26 -6.96
N LEU A 42 -7.61 -4.46 -5.69
CA LEU A 42 -6.88 -3.47 -4.89
C LEU A 42 -5.49 -3.17 -5.46
N GLN A 43 -4.78 -4.19 -5.93
CA GLN A 43 -3.49 -4.03 -6.61
C GLN A 43 -3.64 -3.25 -7.92
N GLY A 44 -4.70 -3.50 -8.70
CA GLY A 44 -5.00 -2.73 -9.91
C GLY A 44 -5.26 -1.25 -9.62
N GLU A 45 -6.03 -0.94 -8.58
CA GLU A 45 -6.28 0.42 -8.12
C GLU A 45 -4.98 1.12 -7.68
N LEU A 46 -4.20 0.47 -6.82
CA LEU A 46 -2.95 1.01 -6.30
C LEU A 46 -1.88 1.14 -7.38
N GLY A 47 -1.81 0.22 -8.33
CA GLY A 47 -0.87 0.26 -9.45
C GLY A 47 -1.10 1.43 -10.40
N ALA A 48 -2.32 1.99 -10.43
CA ALA A 48 -2.65 3.20 -11.19
C ALA A 48 -2.48 4.50 -10.38
N ALA A 49 -2.19 4.40 -9.07
CA ALA A 49 -2.09 5.55 -8.18
C ALA A 49 -0.73 6.27 -8.29
N HIS A 50 -0.67 7.50 -7.78
CA HIS A 50 0.52 8.34 -7.87
C HIS A 50 1.67 7.76 -7.05
N ASP A 51 1.41 7.29 -5.84
CA ASP A 51 2.43 6.74 -4.94
C ASP A 51 3.11 5.49 -5.51
N PHE A 52 2.41 4.71 -6.36
CA PHE A 52 3.02 3.59 -7.07
C PHE A 52 4.02 4.09 -8.11
N GLN A 53 3.61 5.05 -8.94
CA GLN A 53 4.49 5.65 -9.95
C GLN A 53 5.71 6.30 -9.30
N GLU A 54 5.52 7.05 -8.22
CA GLU A 54 6.59 7.65 -7.43
C GLU A 54 7.53 6.61 -6.83
N GLY A 55 7.00 5.53 -6.25
CA GLY A 55 7.80 4.43 -5.72
C GLY A 55 8.70 3.79 -6.79
N VAL A 56 8.14 3.53 -7.97
CA VAL A 56 8.88 2.99 -9.13
C VAL A 56 9.96 3.99 -9.59
N GLN A 57 9.60 5.26 -9.77
CA GLN A 57 10.54 6.29 -10.21
C GLN A 57 11.66 6.55 -9.20
N ALA A 58 11.34 6.62 -7.91
CA ALA A 58 12.31 6.80 -6.84
C ALA A 58 13.30 5.64 -6.79
N PHE A 59 12.80 4.40 -6.93
CA PHE A 59 13.64 3.20 -7.01
C PHE A 59 14.60 3.25 -8.21
N LEU A 60 14.09 3.52 -9.41
CA LEU A 60 14.91 3.62 -10.63
C LEU A 60 15.97 4.71 -10.52
N ASN A 61 15.64 5.84 -9.88
CA ASN A 61 16.54 6.97 -9.70
C ASN A 61 17.40 6.90 -8.42
N LYS A 62 17.33 5.80 -7.65
CA LYS A 62 18.08 5.59 -6.40
C LYS A 62 17.92 6.71 -5.37
N ARG A 63 16.71 7.28 -5.27
CA ARG A 63 16.36 8.32 -4.30
C ARG A 63 15.25 7.82 -3.36
N ALA A 64 15.08 8.50 -2.23
CA ALA A 64 13.95 8.24 -1.36
C ALA A 64 12.62 8.66 -2.06
N PRO A 65 11.57 7.83 -1.97
CA PRO A 65 10.24 8.20 -2.48
C PRO A 65 9.55 9.23 -1.57
N GLN A 66 8.68 10.04 -2.15
CA GLN A 66 7.83 11.00 -1.45
C GLN A 66 6.36 10.65 -1.65
N PHE A 67 5.80 9.88 -0.72
CA PHE A 67 4.42 9.43 -0.79
C PHE A 67 3.44 10.51 -0.33
N THR A 68 2.39 10.74 -1.11
CA THR A 68 1.41 11.81 -0.88
C THR A 68 -0.05 11.35 -0.96
N ASP A 69 -0.33 10.17 -1.53
CA ASP A 69 -1.68 9.63 -1.57
C ASP A 69 -2.21 9.34 -0.15
N ARG A 70 -3.49 9.68 0.08
CA ARG A 70 -4.19 9.51 1.37
C ARG A 70 -5.43 8.64 1.21
#